data_AF-G3KCL7-F1
#
_entry.id   AF-G3KCL7-F1
#
_cell.length_a   1.000
_cell.length_b   1.000
_cell.length_c   1.000
_cell.angle_alpha   90.00
_cell.angle_beta   90.00
_cell.angle_gamma   90.00
#
_symmetry.space_group_name_H-M   'P 1'
#
loop_
_entity.id
_entity.type
_entity.pdbx_description
1 polymer ?
#
loop_
_entity_poly.entity_id
_entity_poly.type
_entity_poly.pdbx_seq_one_letter_code
_entity_poly.pdbx_strand_id
1 'polypeptide(L)' 'MTNIRKKHPLLKIINESFIDLPTPSNISSWWNFGSLLGLCLV' A
#
# COMPACT_ATOMS: atom_id res chain seq x y z
N MET A 1 19.43 9.29 -7.56
CA MET A 1 19.56 7.82 -7.56
C MET A 1 18.17 7.20 -7.68
N THR A 2 17.76 6.69 -8.85
CA THR A 2 16.44 6.08 -9.01
C THR A 2 16.43 4.70 -8.37
N ASN A 3 15.67 4.54 -7.28
CA ASN A 3 15.55 3.28 -6.56
C ASN A 3 14.94 2.19 -7.47
N ILE A 4 15.51 0.98 -7.45
CA ILE A 4 15.07 -0.17 -8.24
C ILE A 4 13.56 -0.43 -8.06
N ARG A 5 13.02 -0.16 -6.86
CA ARG A 5 11.58 -0.27 -6.56
C ARG A 5 10.69 0.62 -7.43
N LYS A 6 11.17 1.78 -7.88
CA LYS A 6 10.41 2.71 -8.75
C LYS A 6 10.63 2.46 -10.24
N LYS A 7 11.68 1.71 -10.60
CA LYS A 7 12.13 1.51 -11.98
C LYS A 7 11.67 0.18 -12.57
N HIS A 8 11.62 -0.88 -11.75
CA HIS A 8 11.15 -2.19 -12.21
C HIS A 8 9.61 -2.17 -12.31
N PRO A 9 9.02 -2.53 -13.47
CA PRO A 9 7.59 -2.33 -13.74
C PRO A 9 6.67 -3.04 -12.75
N LEU A 10 7.00 -4.27 -12.34
CA LEU A 10 6.21 -4.98 -11.32
C LEU A 10 6.36 -4.36 -9.93
N LEU A 11 7.56 -3.90 -9.58
CA LEU A 11 7.81 -3.32 -8.27
C LEU A 11 7.24 -1.90 -8.17
N LYS A 12 7.10 -1.20 -9.31
CA LYS A 12 6.47 0.11 -9.38
C LYS A 12 4.99 0.05 -8.99
N ILE A 13 4.25 -0.95 -9.48
CA ILE A 13 2.83 -1.13 -9.16
C ILE A 13 2.67 -1.36 -7.66
N ILE A 14 3.42 -2.31 -7.09
CA ILE A 14 3.42 -2.60 -5.65
C ILE A 14 3.82 -1.36 -4.84
N ASN A 15 4.79 -0.60 -5.34
CA ASN A 15 5.23 0.61 -4.67
C ASN A 15 4.12 1.66 -4.61
N GLU A 16 3.45 1.94 -5.71
CA GLU A 16 2.40 2.96 -5.79
C GLU A 16 1.11 2.54 -5.04
N SER A 17 0.81 1.23 -4.96
CA SER A 17 -0.41 0.75 -4.32
C SER A 17 -0.27 0.44 -2.82
N PHE A 18 0.93 0.11 -2.33
CA PHE A 18 1.12 -0.42 -0.98
C PHE A 18 2.14 0.35 -0.12
N ILE A 19 3.13 1.01 -0.73
CA ILE A 19 4.27 1.56 0.02
C ILE A 19 4.28 3.09 -0.03
N ASP A 20 4.21 3.67 -1.21
CA ASP A 20 4.18 5.12 -1.46
C ASP A 20 2.74 5.61 -1.71
N LEU A 21 1.74 4.95 -1.13
CA LEU A 21 0.33 5.35 -1.25
C LEU A 21 0.07 6.59 -0.36
N PRO A 22 -0.39 7.73 -0.92
CA PRO A 22 -0.73 8.89 -0.10
C PRO A 22 -2.02 8.63 0.69
N THR A 23 -1.88 8.29 1.97
CA THR A 23 -3.01 8.14 2.89
C THR A 23 -3.20 9.40 3.74
N PRO A 24 -4.43 9.85 3.99
CA PRO A 24 -4.69 11.00 4.85
C PRO A 24 -4.17 10.75 6.26
N SER A 25 -3.55 11.76 6.87
CA SER A 25 -2.96 11.65 8.22
C SER A 25 -3.99 11.46 9.33
N ASN A 26 -5.26 11.75 9.08
CA ASN A 26 -6.35 11.62 10.05
C ASN A 26 -7.28 10.44 9.75
N ILE A 27 -6.70 9.27 9.46
CA ILE A 27 -7.47 8.04 9.19
C ILE A 27 -8.09 7.50 10.48
N SER A 28 -9.39 7.22 10.43
CA SER A 28 -10.12 6.61 11.54
C SER A 28 -9.79 5.12 11.67
N SER A 29 -10.00 4.54 12.86
CA SER A 29 -9.82 3.11 13.11
C SER A 29 -10.64 2.21 12.17
N TRP A 30 -11.76 2.72 11.63
CA TRP A 30 -12.59 2.03 10.63
C TRP A 30 -11.84 1.64 9.35
N TRP A 31 -10.78 2.36 9.00
CA TRP A 31 -9.97 2.04 7.81
C TRP A 31 -9.14 0.76 7.98
N ASN A 32 -8.93 0.28 9.21
CA ASN A 32 -8.22 -0.98 9.49
C ASN A 32 -9.07 -2.23 9.24
N PHE A 33 -10.40 -2.11 9.09
CA PHE A 33 -11.23 -3.29 8.81
C PHE A 33 -10.96 -3.89 7.43
N GLY A 34 -10.53 -3.08 6.46
CA GLY A 34 -10.18 -3.56 5.13
C GLY A 34 -9.01 -4.57 5.15
N SER A 35 -7.93 -4.27 5.88
CA SER A 35 -6.80 -5.18 6.01
C SER A 35 -7.15 -6.42 6.84
N LEU A 36 -7.99 -6.26 7.87
CA LEU A 36 -8.45 -7.38 8.69
C LEU A 36 -9.30 -8.39 7.90
N LEU A 37 -10.19 -7.91 7.03
CA LEU A 37 -10.97 -8.77 6.13
C LEU A 37 -10.08 -9.49 5.12
N GLY A 38 -9.07 -8.81 4.58
CA GLY A 38 -8.07 -9.44 3.71
C GLY A 38 -7.28 -10.54 4.40
N LEU A 39 -6.90 -10.34 5.66
CA LEU A 39 -6.24 -11.38 6.47
C LEU A 39 -7.17 -12.55 6.79
N CYS A 40 -8.47 -12.30 6.99
CA CYS A 40 -9.46 -13.33 7.30
C CYS A 40 -9.76 -14.24 6.09
N LEU A 41 -9.54 -13.74 4.87
CA LEU A 41 -9.82 -14.46 3.62
C LEU A 41 -8.64 -15.31 3.11
N VAL A 42 -7.42 -15.03 3.58
CA VAL A 42 -6.20 -15.80 3.29
C VAL A 42 -6.09 -16.97 4.25
#